data_AF-A0A9P5TZL4-F1
#
_entry.id   AF-A0A9P5TZL4-F1
#
_cell.length_a   1.000
_cell.length_b   1.000
_cell.length_c   1.000
_cell.angle_alpha   90.00
_cell.angle_beta   90.00
_cell.angle_gamma   90.00
#
_symmetry.space_group_name_H-M   'P 1'
#
loop_
_entity.id
_entity.type
_entity.pdbx_description
1 polymer ?
#
loop_
_entity_poly.entity_id
_entity_poly.type
_entity_poly.pdbx_seq_one_letter_code
_entity_poly.pdbx_strand_id
1 'polypeptide(L)'
;MSLDGLDLTQPLSAILRESTKAAHDKIQHSSGAAKLLSGELSKESYVHFLMMLHHIYSALEESLDLHSTHPMIEPVYNPTLLRRAPALSADIATLLGVSESSWDSHPIHLSLLASPSKGMTAYVDRILSISNSGDPTPLVAHAYVRYLGDLSGGQNIRHILAKAYGLKETDAVGAGDGLEFYRFKELGSASGVKIASIGEMKRIKDWFRRGMDEGAGDDVQVKAAIAQEASAVFFYNGDLFNAIILDSPITALSSNSTHKKAESIDSTNAYNGFAVSVLTVVTAVSLAHFFVVLGGYSGPRGYAKLGAAAEQWLSGLWGTAVH
;
A
#
# COMPACT_ATOMS: atom_id res chain seq x y z
N MET A 1 2.75 5.82 19.89
CA MET A 1 3.74 4.75 20.14
C MET A 1 4.88 5.43 20.89
N SER A 2 5.32 4.90 22.04
CA SER A 2 6.37 5.57 22.81
C SER A 2 7.73 5.37 22.12
N LEU A 3 8.58 6.40 22.10
CA LEU A 3 9.99 6.27 21.69
C LEU A 3 10.83 5.56 22.77
N ASP A 4 10.21 5.24 23.93
CA ASP A 4 10.87 4.56 25.05
C ASP A 4 11.49 3.23 24.60
N GLY A 5 12.82 3.16 24.69
CA GLY A 5 13.61 1.97 24.38
C GLY A 5 14.22 1.93 22.97
N LEU A 6 14.01 2.96 22.12
CA LEU A 6 14.72 3.04 20.84
C LEU A 6 16.17 3.45 21.03
N ASP A 7 17.09 2.67 20.47
CA ASP A 7 18.51 3.02 20.39
C ASP A 7 18.75 3.99 19.23
N LEU A 8 18.70 5.29 19.53
CA LEU A 8 18.89 6.37 18.54
C LEU A 8 20.33 6.49 18.02
N THR A 9 21.27 5.70 18.54
CA THR A 9 22.64 5.65 18.01
C THR A 9 22.73 4.80 16.74
N GLN A 10 21.71 3.98 16.47
CA GLN A 10 21.65 3.16 15.27
C GLN A 10 21.42 4.00 13.99
N PRO A 11 21.67 3.41 12.80
CA PRO A 11 21.24 3.99 11.54
C PRO A 11 19.71 4.22 11.54
N LEU A 12 19.26 5.34 10.94
CA LEU A 12 17.84 5.70 10.89
C LEU A 12 16.99 4.59 10.28
N SER A 13 17.49 3.91 9.24
CA SER A 13 16.80 2.80 8.59
C SER A 13 16.54 1.62 9.54
N ALA A 14 17.44 1.38 10.51
CA ALA A 14 17.25 0.36 11.54
C ALA A 14 16.21 0.79 12.57
N ILE A 15 16.31 2.04 13.05
CA ILE A 15 15.36 2.64 13.99
C ILE A 15 13.94 2.58 13.42
N LEU A 16 13.75 3.01 12.16
CA LEU A 16 12.44 3.00 11.52
C LEU A 16 11.91 1.59 11.32
N ARG A 17 12.76 0.62 10.96
CA ARG A 17 12.32 -0.76 10.78
C ARG A 17 11.81 -1.35 12.10
N GLU A 18 12.47 -1.06 13.20
CA GLU A 18 12.07 -1.53 14.53
C GLU A 18 10.82 -0.80 15.03
N SER A 19 10.85 0.53 15.04
CA SER A 19 9.78 1.35 15.61
C SER A 19 8.45 1.21 14.88
N THR A 20 8.46 0.88 13.58
CA THR A 20 7.24 0.76 12.77
C THR A 20 6.69 -0.66 12.66
N LYS A 21 7.42 -1.67 13.17
CA LYS A 21 7.06 -3.09 13.00
C LYS A 21 5.63 -3.40 13.47
N ALA A 22 5.29 -3.02 14.70
CA ALA A 22 3.96 -3.31 15.25
C ALA A 22 2.83 -2.59 14.51
N ALA A 23 3.08 -1.35 14.07
CA ALA A 23 2.11 -0.56 13.32
C ALA A 23 1.89 -1.15 11.92
N HIS A 24 2.96 -1.59 11.26
CA HIS A 24 2.91 -2.32 9.99
C HIS A 24 2.08 -3.61 10.12
N ASP A 25 2.36 -4.43 11.14
CA ASP A 25 1.64 -5.68 11.37
C ASP A 25 0.14 -5.41 11.59
N LYS A 26 -0.21 -4.35 12.33
CA LYS A 26 -1.62 -3.96 12.52
C LYS A 26 -2.32 -3.58 11.21
N ILE A 27 -1.68 -2.80 10.33
CA ILE A 27 -2.28 -2.40 9.05
C ILE A 27 -2.52 -3.62 8.15
N GLN A 28 -1.56 -4.55 8.08
CA GLN A 28 -1.69 -5.75 7.24
C GLN A 28 -2.91 -6.60 7.62
N HIS A 29 -3.32 -6.59 8.89
CA HIS A 29 -4.48 -7.33 9.38
C HIS A 29 -5.76 -6.49 9.44
N SER A 30 -5.76 -5.27 8.90
CA SER A 30 -6.97 -4.44 8.82
C SER A 30 -7.97 -5.01 7.80
N SER A 31 -9.26 -4.75 8.02
CA SER A 31 -10.33 -5.21 7.11
C SER A 31 -10.21 -4.64 5.70
N GLY A 32 -9.80 -3.38 5.57
CA GLY A 32 -9.55 -2.74 4.28
C GLY A 32 -8.39 -3.39 3.52
N ALA A 33 -7.27 -3.64 4.20
CA ALA A 33 -6.14 -4.36 3.60
C ALA A 33 -6.52 -5.79 3.20
N ALA A 34 -7.27 -6.51 4.06
CA ALA A 34 -7.74 -7.85 3.76
C ALA A 34 -8.63 -7.89 2.50
N LYS A 35 -9.57 -6.95 2.35
CA LYS A 35 -10.44 -6.86 1.15
C LYS A 35 -9.67 -6.53 -0.13
N LEU A 36 -8.67 -5.67 -0.04
CA LEU A 36 -7.80 -5.35 -1.18
C LEU A 36 -7.00 -6.59 -1.59
N LEU A 37 -6.41 -7.29 -0.63
CA LEU A 37 -5.56 -8.45 -0.85
C LEU A 37 -6.34 -9.72 -1.21
N SER A 38 -7.64 -9.79 -0.92
CA SER A 38 -8.53 -10.87 -1.39
C SER A 38 -9.08 -10.62 -2.80
N GLY A 39 -8.98 -9.39 -3.31
CA GLY A 39 -9.60 -8.99 -4.57
C GLY A 39 -11.12 -8.82 -4.48
N GLU A 40 -11.68 -8.76 -3.27
CA GLU A 40 -13.12 -8.60 -3.03
C GLU A 40 -13.57 -7.13 -3.07
N LEU A 41 -12.62 -6.20 -3.13
CA LEU A 41 -12.93 -4.78 -3.24
C LEU A 41 -13.56 -4.48 -4.60
N SER A 42 -14.66 -3.72 -4.64
CA SER A 42 -15.26 -3.30 -5.91
C SER A 42 -14.28 -2.42 -6.71
N LYS A 43 -14.37 -2.47 -8.05
CA LYS A 43 -13.54 -1.60 -8.92
C LYS A 43 -13.75 -0.12 -8.60
N GLU A 44 -14.98 0.30 -8.30
CA GLU A 44 -15.32 1.67 -7.91
C GLU A 44 -14.62 2.08 -6.61
N SER A 45 -14.66 1.23 -5.59
CA SER A 45 -13.98 1.47 -4.32
C SER A 45 -12.45 1.49 -4.48
N TYR A 46 -11.90 0.66 -5.36
CA TYR A 46 -10.48 0.69 -5.69
C TYR A 46 -10.09 2.00 -6.40
N VAL A 47 -10.86 2.46 -7.37
CA VAL A 47 -10.65 3.76 -8.02
C VAL A 47 -10.73 4.91 -7.00
N HIS A 48 -11.72 4.87 -6.09
CA HIS A 48 -11.82 5.85 -5.00
C HIS A 48 -10.55 5.84 -4.13
N PHE A 49 -10.04 4.67 -3.77
CA PHE A 49 -8.78 4.54 -3.05
C PHE A 49 -7.59 5.13 -3.81
N LEU A 50 -7.47 4.85 -5.12
CA LEU A 50 -6.41 5.45 -5.95
C LEU A 50 -6.50 6.97 -6.01
N MET A 51 -7.70 7.55 -6.07
CA MET A 51 -7.89 9.00 -6.01
C MET A 51 -7.40 9.58 -4.69
N MET A 52 -7.71 8.94 -3.55
CA MET A 52 -7.17 9.37 -2.25
C MET A 52 -5.65 9.27 -2.21
N LEU A 53 -5.07 8.19 -2.77
CA LEU A 53 -3.62 8.07 -2.90
C LEU A 53 -3.04 9.18 -3.78
N HIS A 54 -3.67 9.49 -4.91
CA HIS A 54 -3.20 10.54 -5.82
C HIS A 54 -3.03 11.86 -5.08
N HIS A 55 -4.02 12.29 -4.28
CA HIS A 55 -3.91 13.51 -3.46
C HIS A 55 -2.75 13.45 -2.45
N ILE A 56 -2.55 12.31 -1.78
CA ILE A 56 -1.47 12.13 -0.80
C ILE A 56 -0.09 12.16 -1.49
N TYR A 57 0.08 11.44 -2.60
CA TYR A 57 1.34 11.40 -3.33
C TYR A 57 1.65 12.74 -3.99
N SER A 58 0.66 13.44 -4.56
CA SER A 58 0.89 14.78 -5.12
C SER A 58 1.41 15.74 -4.03
N ALA A 59 0.75 15.80 -2.87
CA ALA A 59 1.22 16.64 -1.76
C ALA A 59 2.64 16.25 -1.29
N LEU A 60 2.93 14.96 -1.17
CA LEU A 60 4.24 14.46 -0.76
C LEU A 60 5.31 14.80 -1.80
N GLU A 61 5.05 14.50 -3.07
CA GLU A 61 6.01 14.65 -4.17
C GLU A 61 6.30 16.12 -4.49
N GLU A 62 5.30 17.00 -4.42
CA GLU A 62 5.50 18.45 -4.52
C GLU A 62 6.30 19.00 -3.34
N SER A 63 6.06 18.49 -2.12
CA SER A 63 6.82 18.87 -0.93
C SER A 63 8.28 18.38 -0.99
N LEU A 64 8.52 17.18 -1.53
CA LEU A 64 9.87 16.66 -1.76
C LEU A 64 10.61 17.46 -2.84
N ASP A 65 9.93 17.89 -3.90
CA ASP A 65 10.53 18.77 -4.92
C ASP A 65 10.97 20.11 -4.31
N LEU A 66 10.09 20.74 -3.51
CA LEU A 66 10.35 22.02 -2.85
C LEU A 66 11.59 21.96 -1.94
N HIS A 67 11.80 20.85 -1.26
CA HIS A 67 12.88 20.65 -0.29
C HIS A 67 13.98 19.71 -0.81
N SER A 68 14.10 19.56 -2.13
CA SER A 68 14.98 18.57 -2.78
C SER A 68 16.47 18.74 -2.48
N THR A 69 16.91 19.94 -2.09
CA THR A 69 18.30 20.26 -1.72
C THR A 69 18.53 20.26 -0.21
N HIS A 70 17.51 19.96 0.60
CA HIS A 70 17.68 19.87 2.05
C HIS A 70 18.58 18.64 2.37
N PRO A 71 19.59 18.76 3.25
CA PRO A 71 20.57 17.68 3.49
C PRO A 71 19.95 16.33 3.90
N MET A 72 18.82 16.35 4.60
CA MET A 72 18.08 15.13 4.96
C MET A 72 17.31 14.50 3.78
N ILE A 73 16.91 15.30 2.79
CA ILE A 73 16.02 14.88 1.70
C ILE A 73 16.80 14.57 0.41
N GLU A 74 17.84 15.35 0.11
CA GLU A 74 18.66 15.18 -1.10
C GLU A 74 19.13 13.72 -1.31
N PRO A 75 19.64 12.99 -0.31
CA PRO A 75 20.15 11.62 -0.52
C PRO A 75 19.06 10.59 -0.87
N VAL A 76 17.79 10.90 -0.61
CA VAL A 76 16.63 10.04 -0.91
C VAL A 76 15.77 10.56 -2.06
N TYR A 77 16.13 11.72 -2.63
CA TYR A 77 15.35 12.37 -3.68
C TYR A 77 15.70 11.81 -5.06
N ASN A 78 14.77 11.06 -5.65
CA ASN A 78 14.87 10.57 -7.03
C ASN A 78 13.48 10.51 -7.68
N PRO A 79 12.98 11.63 -8.23
CA PRO A 79 11.61 11.70 -8.73
C PRO A 79 11.38 10.76 -9.92
N THR A 80 12.36 10.60 -10.80
CA THR A 80 12.27 9.70 -11.96
C THR A 80 12.06 8.23 -11.56
N LEU A 81 12.58 7.84 -10.40
CA LEU A 81 12.50 6.48 -9.88
C LEU A 81 11.25 6.26 -9.01
N LEU A 82 10.95 7.19 -8.11
CA LEU A 82 10.02 6.96 -7.01
C LEU A 82 8.63 7.58 -7.20
N ARG A 83 8.48 8.65 -8.00
CA ARG A 83 7.19 9.33 -8.14
C ARG A 83 6.09 8.40 -8.62
N ARG A 84 4.94 8.49 -7.98
CA ARG A 84 3.75 7.65 -8.17
C ARG A 84 2.55 8.47 -8.62
N ALA A 85 2.45 9.77 -8.33
CA ALA A 85 1.26 10.57 -8.67
C ALA A 85 0.90 10.50 -10.17
N PRO A 86 1.84 10.60 -11.14
CA PRO A 86 1.52 10.42 -12.55
C PRO A 86 0.99 9.02 -12.89
N ALA A 87 1.55 7.97 -12.27
CA ALA A 87 1.11 6.59 -12.48
C ALA A 87 -0.31 6.37 -11.93
N LEU A 88 -0.62 6.98 -10.77
CA LEU A 88 -1.96 6.96 -10.19
C LEU A 88 -2.98 7.66 -11.09
N SER A 89 -2.64 8.84 -11.63
CA SER A 89 -3.49 9.57 -12.59
C SER A 89 -3.81 8.72 -13.82
N ALA A 90 -2.80 8.11 -14.45
CA ALA A 90 -2.97 7.22 -15.59
C ALA A 90 -3.81 5.97 -15.27
N ASP A 91 -3.61 5.37 -14.10
CA ASP A 91 -4.38 4.20 -13.66
C ASP A 91 -5.85 4.54 -13.42
N ILE A 92 -6.14 5.65 -12.73
CA ILE A 92 -7.50 6.14 -12.48
C ILE A 92 -8.23 6.36 -13.81
N ALA A 93 -7.60 7.05 -14.76
CA ALA A 93 -8.18 7.32 -16.06
C ALA A 93 -8.51 6.03 -16.82
N THR A 94 -7.56 5.08 -16.84
CA THR A 94 -7.73 3.76 -17.48
C THR A 94 -8.88 2.98 -16.85
N LEU A 95 -8.94 2.92 -15.52
CA LEU A 95 -9.97 2.18 -14.81
C LEU A 95 -11.36 2.79 -15.01
N LEU A 96 -11.45 4.11 -15.13
CA LEU A 96 -12.71 4.80 -15.45
C LEU A 96 -13.08 4.74 -16.94
N GLY A 97 -12.14 4.39 -17.82
CA GLY A 97 -12.35 4.43 -19.26
C GLY A 97 -12.49 5.85 -19.81
N VAL A 98 -11.80 6.81 -19.20
CA VAL A 98 -11.80 8.24 -19.59
C VAL A 98 -10.39 8.70 -19.94
N SER A 99 -10.27 9.87 -20.58
CA SER A 99 -8.96 10.49 -20.80
C SER A 99 -8.33 10.95 -19.48
N GLU A 100 -7.00 10.93 -19.40
CA GLU A 100 -6.29 11.38 -18.20
C GLU A 100 -6.59 12.85 -17.85
N SER A 101 -6.84 13.69 -18.85
CA SER A 101 -7.19 15.10 -18.63
C SER A 101 -8.63 15.34 -18.15
N SER A 102 -9.43 14.30 -17.90
CA SER A 102 -10.84 14.45 -17.50
C SER A 102 -11.28 13.59 -16.33
N TRP A 103 -10.40 12.74 -15.78
CA TRP A 103 -10.78 11.88 -14.66
C TRP A 103 -11.11 12.68 -13.40
N ASP A 104 -10.48 13.83 -13.20
CA ASP A 104 -10.71 14.74 -12.08
C ASP A 104 -12.12 15.36 -12.09
N SER A 105 -12.79 15.36 -13.23
CA SER A 105 -14.17 15.81 -13.39
C SER A 105 -15.19 14.66 -13.28
N HIS A 106 -14.72 13.42 -13.07
CA HIS A 106 -15.59 12.25 -12.96
C HIS A 106 -16.43 12.31 -11.67
N PRO A 107 -17.72 11.87 -11.67
CA PRO A 107 -18.59 11.92 -10.49
C PRO A 107 -18.01 11.28 -9.21
N ILE A 108 -17.21 10.22 -9.34
CA ILE A 108 -16.52 9.58 -8.20
C ILE A 108 -15.54 10.55 -7.54
N HIS A 109 -14.75 11.28 -8.33
CA HIS A 109 -13.80 12.26 -7.80
C HIS A 109 -14.52 13.47 -7.21
N LEU A 110 -15.55 13.99 -7.90
CA LEU A 110 -16.36 15.08 -7.39
C LEU A 110 -17.05 14.72 -6.06
N SER A 111 -17.52 13.47 -5.91
CA SER A 111 -18.08 12.97 -4.66
C SER A 111 -17.03 12.89 -3.55
N LEU A 112 -15.81 12.45 -3.87
CA LEU A 112 -14.68 12.43 -2.94
C LEU A 112 -14.34 13.84 -2.46
N LEU A 113 -14.36 14.85 -3.35
CA LEU A 113 -14.09 16.25 -2.96
C LEU A 113 -15.26 16.90 -2.22
N ALA A 114 -16.50 16.52 -2.52
CA ALA A 114 -17.68 17.03 -1.81
C ALA A 114 -17.76 16.53 -0.37
N SER A 115 -17.24 15.33 -0.10
CA SER A 115 -17.18 14.74 1.24
C SER A 115 -15.85 14.00 1.44
N PRO A 116 -14.74 14.74 1.63
CA PRO A 116 -13.43 14.12 1.75
C PRO A 116 -13.34 13.31 3.03
N SER A 117 -12.69 12.15 2.94
CA SER A 117 -12.47 11.32 4.12
C SER A 117 -11.56 12.06 5.10
N LYS A 118 -11.89 11.99 6.40
CA LYS A 118 -11.08 12.62 7.45
C LYS A 118 -9.62 12.13 7.41
N GLY A 119 -9.43 10.85 7.08
CA GLY A 119 -8.10 10.25 6.95
C GLY A 119 -7.27 10.87 5.82
N MET A 120 -7.85 11.02 4.62
CA MET A 120 -7.16 11.65 3.49
C MET A 120 -6.83 13.13 3.79
N THR A 121 -7.81 13.90 4.27
CA THR A 121 -7.61 15.32 4.60
C THR A 121 -6.52 15.50 5.66
N ALA A 122 -6.59 14.77 6.78
CA ALA A 122 -5.60 14.86 7.84
C ALA A 122 -4.18 14.47 7.37
N TYR A 123 -4.07 13.51 6.46
CA TYR A 123 -2.77 13.11 5.90
C TYR A 123 -2.20 14.21 4.99
N VAL A 124 -2.98 14.71 4.02
CA VAL A 124 -2.54 15.79 3.12
C VAL A 124 -2.17 17.04 3.93
N ASP A 125 -3.01 17.44 4.89
CA ASP A 125 -2.77 18.59 5.76
C ASP A 125 -1.48 18.43 6.56
N ARG A 126 -1.18 17.22 7.06
CA ARG A 126 0.07 16.95 7.80
C ARG A 126 1.30 17.13 6.91
N ILE A 127 1.27 16.59 5.69
CA ILE A 127 2.37 16.74 4.73
C ILE A 127 2.62 18.22 4.45
N LEU A 128 1.56 18.97 4.11
CA LEU A 128 1.66 20.39 3.80
C LEU A 128 2.09 21.20 5.03
N SER A 129 1.65 20.84 6.23
CA SER A 129 2.07 21.48 7.47
C SER A 129 3.57 21.31 7.74
N ILE A 130 4.14 20.12 7.49
CA ILE A 130 5.58 19.88 7.62
C ILE A 130 6.34 20.66 6.54
N SER A 131 5.87 20.58 5.29
CA SER A 131 6.47 21.24 4.14
C SER A 131 6.55 22.77 4.31
N ASN A 132 5.54 23.37 4.93
CA ASN A 132 5.49 24.81 5.20
C ASN A 132 6.12 25.20 6.56
N SER A 133 6.69 24.25 7.29
CA SER A 133 7.34 24.52 8.57
C SER A 133 8.80 24.97 8.40
N GLY A 134 9.45 25.31 9.51
CA GLY A 134 10.89 25.63 9.51
C GLY A 134 11.81 24.41 9.37
N ASP A 135 11.28 23.19 9.48
CA ASP A 135 12.05 21.94 9.41
C ASP A 135 11.31 20.87 8.58
N PRO A 136 11.71 20.62 7.32
CA PRO A 136 11.05 19.65 6.44
C PRO A 136 11.50 18.21 6.68
N THR A 137 12.45 17.97 7.59
CA THR A 137 13.03 16.64 7.88
C THR A 137 11.98 15.53 8.05
N PRO A 138 10.83 15.74 8.74
CA PRO A 138 9.81 14.70 8.89
C PRO A 138 9.18 14.21 7.56
N LEU A 139 9.32 14.92 6.43
CA LEU A 139 8.89 14.44 5.10
C LEU A 139 9.51 13.09 4.73
N VAL A 140 10.74 12.81 5.20
CA VAL A 140 11.41 11.54 4.94
C VAL A 140 10.65 10.36 5.56
N ALA A 141 9.96 10.56 6.68
CA ALA A 141 9.13 9.52 7.27
C ALA A 141 7.97 9.11 6.34
N HIS A 142 7.33 10.08 5.69
CA HIS A 142 6.25 9.82 4.73
C HIS A 142 6.78 9.10 3.49
N ALA A 143 7.90 9.57 2.93
CA ALA A 143 8.57 8.92 1.81
C ALA A 143 8.98 7.48 2.15
N TYR A 144 9.54 7.25 3.34
CA TYR A 144 9.90 5.92 3.84
C TYR A 144 8.70 4.97 3.86
N VAL A 145 7.63 5.34 4.57
CA VAL A 145 6.48 4.45 4.75
C VAL A 145 5.78 4.14 3.43
N ARG A 146 5.62 5.15 2.56
CA ARG A 146 4.94 4.98 1.26
C ARG A 146 5.82 4.19 0.29
N TYR A 147 6.97 4.73 -0.11
CA TYR A 147 7.77 4.14 -1.18
C TYR A 147 8.28 2.74 -0.83
N LEU A 148 8.77 2.49 0.40
CA LEU A 148 9.27 1.16 0.75
C LEU A 148 8.14 0.14 0.92
N GLY A 149 6.94 0.60 1.32
CA GLY A 149 5.73 -0.21 1.32
C GLY A 149 5.38 -0.68 -0.09
N ASP A 150 5.31 0.26 -1.05
CA ASP A 150 5.01 -0.03 -2.45
C ASP A 150 6.03 -1.01 -3.07
N LEU A 151 7.31 -0.82 -2.73
CA LEU A 151 8.42 -1.68 -3.18
C LEU A 151 8.45 -3.09 -2.57
N SER A 152 7.60 -3.39 -1.58
CA SER A 152 7.65 -4.66 -0.83
C SER A 152 6.46 -5.59 -1.11
N GLY A 153 5.30 -5.05 -1.50
CA GLY A 153 4.11 -5.84 -1.80
C GLY A 153 3.48 -5.62 -3.18
N GLY A 154 3.93 -4.61 -3.93
CA GLY A 154 3.22 -4.13 -5.12
C GLY A 154 2.98 -5.18 -6.22
N GLN A 155 3.91 -6.12 -6.43
CA GLN A 155 3.76 -7.12 -7.49
C GLN A 155 2.67 -8.16 -7.20
N ASN A 156 2.51 -8.57 -5.93
CA ASN A 156 1.43 -9.49 -5.56
C ASN A 156 0.07 -8.79 -5.68
N ILE A 157 -0.01 -7.54 -5.21
CA ILE A 157 -1.23 -6.72 -5.30
C ILE A 157 -1.62 -6.52 -6.77
N ARG A 158 -0.65 -6.17 -7.63
CA ARG A 158 -0.84 -6.04 -9.08
C ARG A 158 -1.54 -7.28 -9.69
N HIS A 159 -1.04 -8.48 -9.38
CA HIS A 159 -1.62 -9.72 -9.89
C HIS A 159 -3.06 -9.98 -9.38
N ILE A 160 -3.30 -9.73 -8.08
CA ILE A 160 -4.62 -9.86 -7.46
C ILE A 160 -5.62 -8.93 -8.16
N LEU A 161 -5.26 -7.67 -8.36
CA LEU A 161 -6.14 -6.65 -8.96
C LEU A 161 -6.37 -6.91 -10.45
N ALA A 162 -5.35 -7.37 -11.18
CA ALA A 162 -5.49 -7.74 -12.57
C ALA A 162 -6.54 -8.84 -12.75
N LYS A 163 -6.50 -9.87 -11.89
CA LYS A 163 -7.50 -10.93 -11.86
C LYS A 163 -8.88 -10.43 -11.44
N ALA A 164 -8.95 -9.63 -10.37
CA ALA A 164 -10.21 -9.14 -9.81
C ALA A 164 -10.99 -8.25 -10.79
N TYR A 165 -10.29 -7.44 -11.59
CA TYR A 165 -10.90 -6.47 -12.49
C TYR A 165 -10.75 -6.79 -13.98
N GLY A 166 -10.23 -7.97 -14.32
CA GLY A 166 -10.06 -8.41 -15.70
C GLY A 166 -9.06 -7.57 -16.49
N LEU A 167 -8.03 -7.03 -15.84
CA LEU A 167 -6.98 -6.23 -16.48
C LEU A 167 -5.94 -7.13 -17.14
N LYS A 168 -5.39 -6.68 -18.27
CA LYS A 168 -4.34 -7.40 -18.99
C LYS A 168 -2.98 -6.92 -18.50
N GLU A 169 -2.31 -7.75 -17.71
CA GLU A 169 -0.96 -7.43 -17.25
C GLU A 169 0.02 -7.35 -18.43
N THR A 170 0.84 -6.30 -18.43
CA THR A 170 1.96 -6.16 -19.37
C THR A 170 3.18 -5.63 -18.65
N ASP A 171 4.37 -5.97 -19.14
CA ASP A 171 5.63 -5.49 -18.59
C ASP A 171 6.15 -4.23 -19.29
N ALA A 172 5.31 -3.58 -20.09
CA ALA A 172 5.57 -2.25 -20.63
C ALA A 172 5.21 -1.16 -19.61
N VAL A 173 6.09 -0.16 -19.46
CA VAL A 173 5.81 1.07 -18.71
C VAL A 173 4.94 1.99 -19.57
N GLY A 174 3.93 2.62 -18.97
CA GLY A 174 2.99 3.47 -19.68
C GLY A 174 2.05 2.68 -20.60
N ALA A 175 1.73 1.45 -20.21
CA ALA A 175 0.87 0.57 -20.98
C ALA A 175 -0.60 1.00 -20.99
N GLY A 176 -1.01 1.82 -20.00
CA GLY A 176 -2.40 2.20 -19.81
C GLY A 176 -3.28 0.98 -19.49
N ASP A 177 -2.81 0.10 -18.60
CA ASP A 177 -3.52 -1.12 -18.20
C ASP A 177 -4.16 -1.02 -16.79
N GLY A 178 -4.02 0.13 -16.12
CA GLY A 178 -4.60 0.39 -14.80
C GLY A 178 -3.76 -0.14 -13.63
N LEU A 179 -2.48 -0.47 -13.87
CA LEU A 179 -1.56 -1.07 -12.88
C LEU A 179 -0.17 -0.39 -12.84
N GLU A 180 -0.01 0.79 -13.44
CA GLU A 180 1.25 1.54 -13.50
C GLU A 180 1.79 1.93 -12.12
N PHE A 181 0.91 2.20 -11.14
CA PHE A 181 1.30 2.55 -9.77
C PHE A 181 2.27 1.52 -9.17
N TYR A 182 2.07 0.24 -9.47
CA TYR A 182 2.88 -0.87 -8.98
C TYR A 182 4.16 -1.13 -9.79
N ARG A 183 4.40 -0.39 -10.89
CA ARG A 183 5.59 -0.54 -11.73
C ARG A 183 6.67 0.47 -11.34
N PHE A 184 7.83 -0.05 -10.97
CA PHE A 184 9.03 0.75 -10.73
C PHE A 184 10.03 0.54 -11.86
N LYS A 185 10.82 1.57 -12.17
CA LYS A 185 11.91 1.51 -13.14
C LYS A 185 13.19 1.02 -12.47
N GLU A 186 14.15 0.51 -13.24
CA GLU A 186 15.47 0.15 -12.70
C GLU A 186 16.27 1.38 -12.22
N LEU A 187 17.10 1.21 -11.20
CA LEU A 187 17.95 2.28 -10.65
C LEU A 187 19.00 2.69 -11.69
N GLY A 188 19.08 3.98 -11.99
CA GLY A 188 20.03 4.52 -12.99
C GLY A 188 19.58 4.34 -14.45
N SER A 189 18.38 3.80 -14.69
CA SER A 189 17.81 3.71 -16.04
C SER A 189 17.34 5.09 -16.52
N ALA A 190 18.18 5.77 -17.30
CA ALA A 190 17.86 7.06 -17.92
C ALA A 190 16.71 6.97 -18.96
N SER A 191 16.43 5.79 -19.52
CA SER A 191 15.49 5.62 -20.64
C SER A 191 14.16 4.94 -20.28
N GLY A 192 13.92 4.60 -19.01
CA GLY A 192 12.60 4.16 -18.52
C GLY A 192 11.97 2.91 -19.17
N VAL A 193 12.71 2.14 -19.98
CA VAL A 193 12.14 1.04 -20.76
C VAL A 193 11.92 -0.24 -19.94
N LYS A 194 12.65 -0.41 -18.83
CA LYS A 194 12.69 -1.68 -18.10
C LYS A 194 12.08 -1.58 -16.70
N ILE A 195 11.12 -2.47 -16.44
CA ILE A 195 10.52 -2.65 -15.11
C ILE A 195 11.53 -3.33 -14.18
N ALA A 196 11.62 -2.81 -12.96
CA ALA A 196 12.45 -3.35 -11.90
C ALA A 196 12.05 -4.79 -11.54
N SER A 197 13.00 -5.71 -11.68
CA SER A 197 12.87 -7.07 -11.13
C SER A 197 12.82 -7.06 -9.60
N ILE A 198 12.48 -8.19 -8.96
CA ILE A 198 12.52 -8.33 -7.49
C ILE A 198 13.91 -7.97 -6.93
N GLY A 199 14.99 -8.37 -7.61
CA GLY A 199 16.35 -8.03 -7.23
C GLY A 199 16.62 -6.52 -7.29
N GLU A 200 16.05 -5.86 -8.31
CA GLU A 200 16.17 -4.41 -8.47
C GLU A 200 15.36 -3.63 -7.43
N MET A 201 14.14 -4.10 -7.12
CA MET A 201 13.33 -3.55 -6.03
C MET A 201 14.08 -3.59 -4.70
N LYS A 202 14.85 -4.67 -4.44
CA LYS A 202 15.74 -4.73 -3.27
C LYS A 202 16.84 -3.67 -3.33
N ARG A 203 17.49 -3.48 -4.49
CA ARG A 203 18.53 -2.46 -4.67
C ARG A 203 18.01 -1.04 -4.46
N ILE A 204 16.81 -0.74 -4.94
CA ILE A 204 16.14 0.55 -4.72
C ILE A 204 15.89 0.78 -3.22
N LYS A 205 15.33 -0.22 -2.52
CA LYS A 205 15.11 -0.14 -1.06
C LYS A 205 16.42 0.07 -0.29
N ASP A 206 17.48 -0.64 -0.67
CA ASP A 206 18.78 -0.53 -0.02
C ASP A 206 19.44 0.83 -0.32
N TRP A 207 19.26 1.38 -1.52
CA TRP A 207 19.68 2.75 -1.87
C TRP A 207 18.95 3.80 -1.01
N PHE A 208 17.61 3.72 -0.92
CA PHE A 208 16.82 4.65 -0.13
C PHE A 208 17.21 4.59 1.36
N ARG A 209 17.42 3.38 1.91
CA ARG A 209 17.87 3.21 3.31
C ARG A 209 19.22 3.87 3.56
N ARG A 210 20.19 3.68 2.66
CA ARG A 210 21.49 4.36 2.78
C ARG A 210 21.36 5.87 2.70
N GLY A 211 20.50 6.39 1.81
CA GLY A 211 20.24 7.83 1.73
C GLY A 211 19.65 8.39 3.02
N MET A 212 18.70 7.68 3.66
CA MET A 212 18.19 8.07 4.98
C MET A 212 19.29 8.04 6.06
N ASP A 213 20.12 7.00 6.06
CA ASP A 213 21.20 6.86 7.05
C ASP A 213 22.26 7.96 6.88
N GLU A 214 22.59 8.31 5.63
CA GLU A 214 23.49 9.41 5.28
C GLU A 214 22.91 10.78 5.66
N GLY A 215 21.66 11.06 5.27
CA GLY A 215 21.02 12.35 5.54
C GLY A 215 20.81 12.62 7.03
N ALA A 216 20.54 11.57 7.83
CA ALA A 216 20.37 11.72 9.28
C ALA A 216 21.70 11.77 10.04
N GLY A 217 22.76 11.12 9.51
CA GLY A 217 24.05 11.01 10.17
C GLY A 217 23.93 10.51 11.61
N ASP A 218 24.55 11.25 12.55
CA ASP A 218 24.52 10.97 13.98
C ASP A 218 23.52 11.87 14.76
N ASP A 219 22.70 12.67 14.05
CA ASP A 219 21.76 13.58 14.70
C ASP A 219 20.58 12.82 15.32
N VAL A 220 20.64 12.63 16.64
CA VAL A 220 19.63 11.93 17.42
C VAL A 220 18.27 12.65 17.44
N GLN A 221 18.24 13.97 17.31
CA GLN A 221 17.00 14.75 17.30
C GLN A 221 16.26 14.57 15.98
N VAL A 222 17.00 14.64 14.87
CA VAL A 222 16.48 14.31 13.53
C VAL A 222 15.95 12.88 13.49
N LYS A 223 16.72 11.91 13.99
CA LYS A 223 16.28 10.50 14.05
C LYS A 223 15.01 10.32 14.87
N ALA A 224 14.91 10.97 16.03
CA ALA A 224 13.74 10.92 16.89
C ALA A 224 12.51 11.54 16.21
N ALA A 225 12.65 12.72 15.59
CA ALA A 225 11.57 13.41 14.89
C ALA A 225 11.02 12.56 13.73
N ILE A 226 11.90 11.99 12.90
CA ILE A 226 11.49 11.11 11.79
C ILE A 226 10.83 9.83 12.32
N ALA A 227 11.36 9.21 13.38
CA ALA A 227 10.77 8.00 13.96
C ALA A 227 9.37 8.23 14.57
N GLN A 228 9.19 9.39 15.22
CA GLN A 228 7.89 9.80 15.74
C GLN A 228 6.92 10.06 14.59
N GLU A 229 7.34 10.77 13.55
CA GLU A 229 6.49 11.02 12.38
C GLU A 229 6.13 9.73 11.66
N ALA A 230 7.08 8.81 11.47
CA ALA A 230 6.81 7.53 10.82
C ALA A 230 5.70 6.76 11.53
N SER A 231 5.68 6.78 12.86
CA SER A 231 4.58 6.21 13.65
C SER A 231 3.23 6.88 13.34
N ALA A 232 3.19 8.21 13.23
CA ALA A 232 2.00 8.95 12.81
C ALA A 232 1.55 8.58 11.39
N VAL A 233 2.48 8.37 10.47
CA VAL A 233 2.19 7.95 9.09
C VAL A 233 1.41 6.63 9.06
N PHE A 234 1.75 5.65 9.90
CA PHE A 234 0.97 4.40 9.97
C PHE A 234 -0.46 4.63 10.45
N PHE A 235 -0.72 5.60 11.34
CA PHE A 235 -2.10 5.93 11.73
C PHE A 235 -2.89 6.50 10.54
N TYR A 236 -2.32 7.45 9.80
CA TYR A 236 -2.98 8.00 8.61
C TYR A 236 -3.28 6.93 7.55
N ASN A 237 -2.35 5.99 7.33
CA ASN A 237 -2.58 4.87 6.42
C ASN A 237 -3.70 3.93 6.92
N GLY A 238 -3.79 3.69 8.22
CA GLY A 238 -4.89 2.91 8.80
C GLY A 238 -6.26 3.56 8.57
N ASP A 239 -6.36 4.87 8.78
CA ASP A 239 -7.59 5.63 8.51
C ASP A 239 -7.96 5.63 7.03
N LEU A 240 -6.96 5.66 6.15
CA LEU A 240 -7.18 5.52 4.72
C LEU A 240 -7.83 4.18 4.38
N PHE A 241 -7.33 3.06 4.91
CA PHE A 241 -7.92 1.73 4.69
C PHE A 241 -9.35 1.62 5.21
N ASN A 242 -9.68 2.31 6.30
CA ASN A 242 -11.07 2.36 6.80
C ASN A 242 -11.99 3.13 5.85
N ALA A 243 -11.48 4.13 5.13
CA ALA A 243 -12.24 4.93 4.18
C ALA A 243 -12.39 4.30 2.78
N ILE A 244 -11.75 3.15 2.51
CA ILE A 244 -11.82 2.47 1.20
C ILE A 244 -13.21 1.87 0.93
N ILE A 245 -13.90 1.43 1.97
CA ILE A 245 -15.20 0.76 1.82
C ILE A 245 -16.26 1.85 1.63
N LEU A 246 -16.80 1.95 0.42
CA LEU A 246 -17.95 2.78 0.13
C LEU A 246 -19.21 2.08 0.67
N ASP A 247 -19.92 2.74 1.59
CA ASP A 247 -21.15 2.21 2.18
C ASP A 247 -22.33 2.14 1.18
N SER A 248 -22.21 2.76 -0.01
CA SER A 248 -23.19 2.68 -1.10
C SER A 248 -22.55 2.95 -2.48
N PRO A 249 -23.03 2.30 -3.56
CA PRO A 249 -22.61 2.63 -4.93
C PRO A 249 -22.96 4.08 -5.28
N ILE A 250 -22.01 4.87 -5.79
CA ILE A 250 -22.24 6.29 -6.12
C ILE A 250 -23.28 6.42 -7.26
N THR A 251 -23.46 5.38 -8.07
CA THR A 251 -24.52 5.29 -9.08
C THR A 251 -25.94 5.43 -8.51
N ALA A 252 -26.17 5.14 -7.23
CA ALA A 252 -27.47 5.37 -6.58
C ALA A 252 -27.75 6.85 -6.26
N LEU A 253 -26.72 7.70 -6.25
CA LEU A 253 -26.85 9.14 -5.94
C LEU A 253 -27.20 9.97 -7.17
N SER A 254 -26.98 9.46 -8.39
CA SER A 254 -27.34 10.17 -9.64
C SER A 254 -28.78 9.89 -10.12
N SER A 255 -29.50 8.94 -9.53
CA SER A 255 -30.86 8.56 -9.94
C SER A 255 -31.97 9.31 -9.20
N ASN A 256 -31.66 10.20 -8.25
CA ASN A 256 -32.66 10.97 -7.52
C ASN A 256 -32.95 12.33 -8.18
N SER A 257 -33.29 12.32 -9.47
CA SER A 257 -34.09 13.37 -10.10
C SER A 257 -35.50 12.82 -10.35
N THR A 258 -36.39 13.18 -9.41
CA THR A 258 -37.85 13.12 -9.44
C THR A 258 -38.53 12.53 -10.68
N HIS A 259 -39.04 11.29 -10.55
CA HIS A 259 -40.38 10.96 -11.05
C HIS A 259 -41.04 9.96 -10.10
N LYS A 260 -42.04 10.45 -9.35
CA LYS A 260 -42.99 9.63 -8.60
C LYS A 260 -43.85 8.82 -9.57
N LYS A 261 -43.96 7.51 -9.36
CA LYS A 261 -45.23 6.79 -9.50
C LYS A 261 -45.28 5.56 -8.58
N ALA A 262 -46.51 5.27 -8.15
CA ALA A 262 -46.90 4.52 -6.96
C ALA A 262 -46.78 2.99 -7.04
N GLU A 263 -46.98 2.38 -5.85
CA GLU A 263 -46.85 0.99 -5.40
C GLU A 263 -47.61 -0.09 -6.18
N SER A 264 -47.12 -1.34 -6.09
CA SER A 264 -47.90 -2.49 -5.60
C SER A 264 -47.00 -3.64 -5.14
N ILE A 265 -47.48 -4.38 -4.14
CA ILE A 265 -46.84 -5.48 -3.39
C ILE A 265 -47.13 -6.83 -4.06
N ASP A 266 -46.17 -7.77 -4.12
CA ASP A 266 -46.42 -9.18 -3.77
C ASP A 266 -45.12 -9.93 -3.41
N SER A 267 -45.30 -11.05 -2.73
CA SER A 267 -44.44 -11.77 -1.80
C SER A 267 -43.99 -13.14 -2.34
N THR A 268 -43.08 -13.79 -1.60
CA THR A 268 -42.54 -15.17 -1.74
C THR A 268 -41.41 -15.36 -2.78
N ASN A 269 -40.34 -16.14 -2.59
CA ASN A 269 -40.13 -17.38 -1.84
C ASN A 269 -38.68 -17.57 -1.34
N ALA A 270 -38.53 -18.33 -0.25
CA ALA A 270 -37.27 -18.87 0.27
C ALA A 270 -36.83 -20.14 -0.49
N TYR A 271 -35.53 -20.32 -0.67
CA TYR A 271 -34.91 -21.64 -0.91
C TYR A 271 -33.60 -21.77 -0.13
N ASN A 272 -33.58 -22.74 0.79
CA ASN A 272 -32.38 -23.28 1.42
C ASN A 272 -31.70 -24.27 0.47
N GLY A 273 -30.36 -24.24 0.41
CA GLY A 273 -29.55 -25.23 -0.27
C GLY A 273 -28.12 -25.24 0.28
N PHE A 274 -27.73 -26.38 0.85
CA PHE A 274 -26.46 -26.68 1.51
C PHE A 274 -25.27 -26.56 0.52
N ALA A 275 -24.20 -25.83 0.86
CA ALA A 275 -22.93 -25.89 0.15
C ALA A 275 -21.75 -25.80 1.12
N VAL A 276 -21.01 -26.90 1.24
CA VAL A 276 -19.74 -26.98 1.98
C VAL A 276 -18.76 -25.99 1.35
N SER A 277 -18.27 -25.03 2.12
CA SER A 277 -17.45 -23.94 1.58
C SER A 277 -16.01 -24.39 1.33
N VAL A 278 -15.55 -24.12 0.11
CA VAL A 278 -14.17 -24.20 -0.39
C VAL A 278 -13.18 -23.30 0.41
N LEU A 279 -13.71 -22.56 1.40
CA LEU A 279 -13.01 -21.58 2.23
C LEU A 279 -12.00 -22.20 3.22
N THR A 280 -12.15 -23.48 3.57
CA THR A 280 -11.25 -24.14 4.54
C THR A 280 -9.94 -24.65 3.94
N VAL A 281 -9.83 -24.77 2.61
CA VAL A 281 -8.62 -25.29 1.96
C VAL A 281 -7.63 -24.17 1.58
N VAL A 282 -8.12 -22.95 1.33
CA VAL A 282 -7.28 -21.81 0.88
C VAL A 282 -6.52 -21.14 2.03
N THR A 283 -7.01 -21.24 3.27
CA THR A 283 -6.33 -20.68 4.46
C THR A 283 -5.11 -21.48 4.88
N ALA A 284 -5.07 -22.80 4.64
CA ALA A 284 -3.95 -23.66 5.02
C ALA A 284 -2.73 -23.52 4.09
N VAL A 285 -2.94 -23.24 2.80
CA VAL A 285 -1.84 -23.14 1.82
C VAL A 285 -1.14 -21.76 1.86
N SER A 286 -1.87 -20.71 2.23
CA SER A 286 -1.34 -19.35 2.31
C SER A 286 -0.37 -19.12 3.48
N LEU A 287 -0.51 -19.89 4.57
CA LEU A 287 0.38 -19.80 5.73
C LEU A 287 1.74 -20.48 5.47
N ALA A 288 1.77 -21.56 4.68
CA ALA A 288 3.00 -22.28 4.35
C ALA A 288 3.91 -21.47 3.39
N HIS A 289 3.34 -20.69 2.48
CA HIS A 289 4.13 -19.85 1.55
C HIS A 289 4.79 -18.66 2.26
N PHE A 290 4.17 -18.16 3.34
CA PHE A 290 4.68 -17.04 4.13
C PHE A 290 5.98 -17.39 4.88
N PHE A 291 6.12 -18.60 5.43
CA PHE A 291 7.33 -19.02 6.13
C PHE A 291 8.52 -19.30 5.20
N VAL A 292 8.27 -19.80 3.99
CA VAL A 292 9.33 -20.13 3.02
C VAL A 292 9.95 -18.88 2.41
N VAL A 293 9.14 -17.85 2.12
CA VAL A 293 9.60 -16.65 1.40
C VAL A 293 10.19 -15.58 2.34
N LEU A 294 9.74 -15.49 3.60
CA LEU A 294 10.23 -14.48 4.56
C LEU A 294 11.22 -15.03 5.60
N GLY A 295 11.34 -16.35 5.76
CA GLY A 295 12.24 -16.96 6.75
C GLY A 295 13.71 -17.13 6.32
N GLY A 296 14.07 -16.76 5.08
CA GLY A 296 15.45 -16.89 4.59
C GLY A 296 15.95 -18.33 4.41
N TYR A 297 15.05 -19.29 4.22
CA TYR A 297 15.39 -20.70 3.96
C TYR A 297 15.45 -20.99 2.45
N SER A 298 16.47 -20.50 1.76
CA SER A 298 16.78 -20.94 0.40
C SER A 298 18.17 -21.62 0.35
N GLY A 299 18.21 -22.80 -0.28
CA GLY A 299 19.43 -23.62 -0.48
C GLY A 299 19.32 -25.06 0.04
N PRO A 300 20.28 -25.95 -0.30
CA PRO A 300 20.21 -27.40 0.02
C PRO A 300 20.07 -27.72 1.51
N ARG A 301 20.57 -26.84 2.39
CA ARG A 301 20.46 -26.95 3.84
C ARG A 301 19.09 -26.52 4.39
N GLY A 302 18.32 -25.73 3.64
CA GLY A 302 16.97 -25.28 4.01
C GLY A 302 15.94 -26.40 3.88
N TYR A 303 16.04 -27.22 2.83
CA TYR A 303 15.16 -28.37 2.63
C TYR A 303 15.31 -29.44 3.72
N ALA A 304 16.53 -29.70 4.19
CA ALA A 304 16.78 -30.64 5.28
C ALA A 304 16.17 -30.17 6.62
N LYS A 305 16.17 -28.86 6.90
CA LYS A 305 15.54 -28.29 8.10
C LYS A 305 14.02 -28.22 8.01
N LEU A 306 13.47 -27.97 6.81
CA LEU A 306 12.02 -28.04 6.55
C LEU A 306 11.50 -29.48 6.68
N GLY A 307 12.26 -30.47 6.21
CA GLY A 307 11.94 -31.88 6.41
C GLY A 307 11.90 -32.26 7.90
N ALA A 308 12.92 -31.88 8.67
CA ALA A 308 12.96 -32.15 10.11
C ALA A 308 11.82 -31.45 10.89
N ALA A 309 11.48 -30.21 10.54
CA ALA A 309 10.38 -29.47 11.16
C ALA A 309 9.00 -30.05 10.80
N ALA A 310 8.83 -30.53 9.56
CA ALA A 310 7.60 -31.20 9.12
C ALA A 310 7.41 -32.56 9.80
N GLU A 311 8.48 -33.36 9.95
CA GLU A 311 8.43 -34.63 10.68
C GLU A 311 8.12 -34.44 12.16
N GLN A 312 8.70 -33.42 12.79
CA GLN A 312 8.46 -33.11 14.20
C GLN A 312 7.02 -32.63 14.43
N TRP A 313 6.48 -31.82 13.52
CA TRP A 313 5.09 -31.38 13.54
C TRP A 313 4.10 -32.53 13.29
N LEU A 314 4.39 -33.41 12.33
CA LEU A 314 3.60 -34.61 12.05
C LEU A 314 3.62 -35.59 13.24
N SER A 315 4.76 -35.77 13.91
CA SER A 315 4.84 -36.60 15.11
C SER A 315 4.04 -36.04 16.29
N GLY A 316 3.92 -34.71 16.39
CA GLY A 316 3.12 -34.03 17.41
C GLY A 316 1.61 -34.11 17.17
N LEU A 317 1.17 -34.20 15.91
CA LEU A 317 -0.24 -34.34 15.55
C LEU A 317 -0.82 -35.74 15.84
N TRP A 318 0.04 -36.75 15.96
CA TRP A 318 -0.37 -38.14 16.23
C TRP A 318 0.00 -38.60 17.65
N GLY A 319 0.64 -37.74 18.45
CA GLY A 319 1.19 -38.07 19.77
C GLY A 319 0.26 -37.87 20.97
N THR A 320 -1.02 -37.52 20.78
CA THR A 320 -1.99 -37.34 21.89
C THR A 320 -3.25 -38.18 21.77
N ALA A 321 -3.13 -39.36 21.14
CA ALA A 321 -4.06 -40.46 21.36
C ALA A 321 -3.28 -41.64 21.95
N VAL A 322 -3.75 -42.17 23.08
CA VAL A 322 -3.23 -43.33 23.84
C VAL A 322 -2.15 -42.98 24.89
N HIS A 323 -2.54 -42.44 26.05
CA HIS A 323 -2.95 -43.18 27.26
C HIS A 323 -3.42 -42.21 28.36
#